data_AF-A0A6J8CKK8-F1
#
_entry.id   AF-A0A6J8CKK8-F1
#
_cell.length_a   1.000
_cell.length_b   1.000
_cell.length_c   1.000
_cell.angle_alpha   90.00
_cell.angle_beta   90.00
_cell.angle_gamma   90.00
#
_symmetry.space_group_name_H-M   'P 1'
#
loop_
_entity.id
_entity.type
_entity.pdbx_description
1 polymer ?
#
loop_
_entity_poly.entity_id
_entity_poly.type
_entity_poly.pdbx_seq_one_letter_code
_entity_poly.pdbx_strand_id
1 'polypeptide(L)'
;MQFYEQKGKQFSDNITGTSYVSSTVGCASLCAYFDPCCAASFSYVSSICILKSDCISELEITPGSDVMTKIRVVSSNILRDCSDLQPGHYDGIYEIKPENGPQMNVFCDMTTDGGGWTVVQRRFNGEIEFMEGWRKYKEGFGNVYSEYWLGNDNIHAIVRQSGRLYKVRIDLEDNEGFLAYAAYSKFYVDSEETNYTLGIGQYSGTAGDSMTDFDNESLNGMMFSTWDRDNDDSDYHCSVMKASAWWFNDCSRGNINGLYTGHAYVVGYPDRSVHWKTWQQFNSLKKTEMKIKPN
;
A
#
# COMPACT_ATOMS: atom_id res chain seq x y z
N MET A 1 27.72 -31.69 2.29
CA MET A 1 26.80 -30.59 2.66
C MET A 1 25.45 -31.22 2.93
N GLN A 2 25.05 -31.33 4.20
CA GLN A 2 23.74 -31.84 4.59
C GLN A 2 22.72 -30.72 4.40
N PHE A 3 21.66 -30.97 3.65
CA PHE A 3 20.37 -30.32 3.89
C PHE A 3 19.34 -31.44 4.02
N TYR A 4 18.76 -31.55 5.20
CA TYR A 4 17.57 -32.34 5.44
C TYR A 4 16.37 -31.51 4.97
N GLU A 5 15.57 -32.05 4.06
CA GLU A 5 14.14 -31.77 4.05
C GLU A 5 13.40 -32.98 3.46
N GLN A 6 12.92 -33.84 4.37
CA GLN A 6 11.92 -34.86 4.06
C GLN A 6 10.54 -34.23 4.27
N LYS A 7 9.74 -34.15 3.20
CA LYS A 7 8.29 -34.45 3.14
C LYS A 7 7.80 -34.31 1.70
N GLY A 8 7.69 -35.46 1.01
CA GLY A 8 7.17 -35.57 -0.36
C GLY A 8 5.64 -35.38 -0.46
N LYS A 9 5.15 -34.93 -1.62
CA LYS A 9 3.71 -34.76 -1.95
C LYS A 9 3.41 -35.23 -3.39
N GLN A 10 2.33 -35.99 -3.64
CA GLN A 10 1.85 -36.39 -4.99
C GLN A 10 1.18 -35.22 -5.68
N PHE A 11 1.09 -35.39 -6.99
CA PHE A 11 0.58 -34.42 -7.93
C PHE A 11 -0.56 -35.13 -8.66
N SER A 12 -1.77 -34.55 -8.71
CA SER A 12 -2.86 -35.10 -9.51
C SER A 12 -2.54 -34.99 -11.01
N ASP A 13 -3.24 -35.74 -11.86
CA ASP A 13 -3.04 -35.73 -13.32
C ASP A 13 -3.91 -34.69 -14.05
N ASN A 14 -4.39 -33.65 -13.35
CA ASN A 14 -5.10 -32.53 -13.99
C ASN A 14 -4.11 -31.63 -14.74
N ILE A 15 -3.70 -32.11 -15.92
CA ILE A 15 -2.80 -31.42 -16.83
C ILE A 15 -3.54 -30.24 -17.46
N THR A 16 -3.07 -29.02 -17.17
CA THR A 16 -3.59 -27.79 -17.78
C THR A 16 -2.81 -27.36 -19.01
N GLY A 17 -1.61 -27.92 -19.20
CA GLY A 17 -0.81 -27.63 -20.38
C GLY A 17 0.44 -28.49 -20.48
N THR A 18 0.95 -28.59 -21.70
CA THR A 18 2.20 -29.28 -22.02
C THR A 18 3.03 -28.40 -22.94
N SER A 19 4.31 -28.24 -22.66
CA SER A 19 5.22 -27.41 -23.46
C SER A 19 6.63 -28.00 -23.53
N TYR A 20 7.40 -27.64 -24.54
CA TYR A 20 8.80 -28.00 -24.66
C TYR A 20 9.69 -26.92 -24.03
N VAL A 21 10.55 -27.32 -23.09
CA VAL A 21 11.52 -26.42 -22.44
C VAL A 21 12.87 -27.10 -22.25
N SER A 22 13.93 -26.31 -22.21
CA SER A 22 15.31 -26.82 -22.08
C SER A 22 15.75 -27.12 -20.64
N SER A 23 14.93 -26.78 -19.63
CA SER A 23 15.32 -26.92 -18.22
C SER A 23 14.13 -26.96 -17.25
N THR A 24 14.39 -27.45 -16.05
CA THR A 24 13.47 -27.34 -14.91
C THR A 24 13.11 -25.89 -14.59
N VAL A 25 14.07 -24.96 -14.71
CA VAL A 25 13.84 -23.53 -14.51
C VAL A 25 12.83 -23.00 -15.54
N GLY A 26 13.00 -23.34 -16.82
CA GLY A 26 12.04 -22.97 -17.86
C GLY A 26 10.64 -23.56 -17.61
N CYS A 27 10.56 -24.78 -17.08
CA CYS A 27 9.29 -25.40 -16.72
C CYS A 27 8.59 -24.69 -15.54
N ALA A 28 9.35 -24.28 -14.52
CA ALA A 28 8.84 -23.50 -13.39
C ALA A 28 8.34 -22.12 -13.85
N SER A 29 9.08 -21.45 -14.74
CA SER A 29 8.70 -20.15 -15.31
C SER A 29 7.40 -20.21 -16.12
N LEU A 30 7.19 -21.29 -16.90
CA LEU A 30 5.91 -21.48 -17.61
C LEU A 30 4.74 -21.62 -16.64
N CYS A 31 4.88 -22.43 -15.60
CA CYS A 31 3.82 -22.60 -14.61
C CYS A 31 3.54 -21.32 -13.81
N ALA A 32 4.56 -20.50 -13.54
CA ALA A 32 4.35 -19.19 -12.89
C ALA A 32 3.57 -18.19 -13.78
N TYR A 33 3.55 -18.41 -15.10
CA TYR A 33 2.90 -17.52 -16.07
C TYR A 33 1.48 -17.98 -16.47
N PHE A 34 1.23 -19.29 -16.52
CA PHE A 34 -0.05 -19.85 -16.94
C PHE A 34 -0.99 -20.10 -15.74
N ASP A 35 -2.16 -19.46 -15.73
CA ASP A 35 -3.23 -19.69 -14.77
C ASP A 35 -4.32 -20.59 -15.39
N PRO A 36 -4.80 -21.68 -14.73
CA PRO A 36 -4.36 -22.20 -13.44
C PRO A 36 -3.17 -23.16 -13.53
N CYS A 37 -2.06 -22.80 -12.87
CA CYS A 37 -0.95 -23.70 -12.60
C CYS A 37 -0.45 -23.56 -11.16
N CYS A 38 -0.53 -24.65 -10.41
CA CYS A 38 -0.07 -24.78 -9.03
C CYS A 38 1.20 -25.67 -8.93
N ALA A 39 1.47 -26.50 -9.94
CA ALA A 39 2.63 -27.36 -9.97
C ALA A 39 3.07 -27.69 -11.39
N ALA A 40 4.35 -28.05 -11.54
CA ALA A 40 4.89 -28.50 -12.82
C ALA A 40 5.74 -29.77 -12.67
N SER A 41 5.84 -30.55 -13.75
CA SER A 41 6.74 -31.70 -13.84
C SER A 41 7.57 -31.60 -15.11
N PHE A 42 8.88 -31.83 -15.00
CA PHE A 42 9.81 -31.74 -16.13
C PHE A 42 10.51 -33.06 -16.41
N SER A 43 10.50 -33.47 -17.69
CA SER A 43 11.25 -34.61 -18.20
C SER A 43 12.55 -34.15 -18.85
N TYR A 44 13.69 -34.58 -18.31
CA TYR A 44 14.99 -34.35 -18.97
C TYR A 44 15.17 -35.17 -20.25
N VAL A 45 14.42 -36.27 -20.39
CA VAL A 45 14.52 -37.18 -21.55
C VAL A 45 13.80 -36.60 -22.76
N SER A 46 12.59 -36.09 -22.55
CA SER A 46 11.74 -35.57 -23.63
C SER A 46 11.73 -34.05 -23.74
N SER A 47 12.39 -33.34 -22.82
CA SER A 47 12.33 -31.88 -22.69
C SER A 47 10.89 -31.34 -22.54
N ILE A 48 9.99 -32.17 -22.00
CA ILE A 48 8.58 -31.83 -21.81
C ILE A 48 8.38 -31.27 -20.40
N CYS A 49 7.69 -30.13 -20.34
CA CYS A 49 7.10 -29.56 -19.14
C CYS A 49 5.59 -29.81 -19.13
N ILE A 50 5.09 -30.32 -18.01
CA ILE A 50 3.66 -30.57 -17.76
C ILE A 50 3.20 -29.63 -16.65
N LEU A 51 2.17 -28.83 -16.92
CA LEU A 51 1.54 -27.89 -16.00
C LEU A 51 0.31 -28.53 -15.34
N LYS A 52 0.08 -28.25 -14.05
CA LYS A 52 -1.00 -28.85 -13.26
C LYS A 52 -1.73 -27.80 -12.42
N SER A 53 -3.06 -27.83 -12.38
CA SER A 53 -3.87 -26.84 -11.63
C SER A 53 -3.98 -27.10 -10.13
N ASP A 54 -3.88 -28.35 -9.67
CA ASP A 54 -4.24 -28.72 -8.28
C ASP A 54 -3.02 -29.09 -7.41
N CYS A 55 -3.05 -28.64 -6.16
CA CYS A 55 -2.05 -28.97 -5.14
C CYS A 55 -2.72 -29.68 -3.94
N ILE A 56 -2.53 -30.99 -3.79
CA ILE A 56 -3.00 -31.75 -2.62
C ILE A 56 -1.80 -32.39 -1.89
N SER A 57 -1.94 -32.64 -0.59
CA SER A 57 -0.92 -33.20 0.30
C SER A 57 -0.87 -34.74 0.28
N GLU A 58 0.36 -35.31 0.16
CA GLU A 58 0.81 -36.72 0.34
C GLU A 58 1.07 -37.53 -0.95
N LEU A 59 2.08 -38.46 -0.98
CA LEU A 59 2.66 -39.18 -2.16
C LEU A 59 2.85 -40.69 -1.99
N GLU A 60 2.39 -41.49 -2.97
CA GLU A 60 2.89 -42.83 -3.38
C GLU A 60 3.92 -42.73 -4.52
N ILE A 61 5.01 -43.52 -4.44
CA ILE A 61 6.06 -43.62 -5.46
C ILE A 61 5.80 -44.86 -6.33
N THR A 62 5.48 -44.67 -7.62
CA THR A 62 5.51 -45.76 -8.62
C THR A 62 6.82 -45.68 -9.42
N PRO A 63 7.66 -46.73 -9.44
CA PRO A 63 8.88 -46.75 -10.25
C PRO A 63 8.54 -46.99 -11.73
N GLY A 64 8.86 -46.03 -12.60
CA GLY A 64 8.70 -46.14 -14.05
C GLY A 64 9.60 -45.16 -14.80
N SER A 65 10.66 -45.72 -15.41
CA SER A 65 11.58 -45.29 -16.48
C SER A 65 11.83 -43.83 -16.94
N ASP A 66 11.28 -42.76 -16.35
CA ASP A 66 11.68 -41.38 -16.69
C ASP A 66 12.07 -40.60 -15.43
N VAL A 67 13.27 -39.99 -15.44
CA VAL A 67 13.71 -39.11 -14.35
C VAL A 67 12.93 -37.80 -14.44
N MET A 68 11.72 -37.82 -13.87
CA MET A 68 10.84 -36.65 -13.77
C MET A 68 11.15 -35.89 -12.49
N THR A 69 11.57 -34.63 -12.61
CA THR A 69 11.65 -33.74 -11.44
C THR A 69 10.31 -33.06 -11.24
N LYS A 70 9.69 -33.33 -10.09
CA LYS A 70 8.48 -32.67 -9.62
C LYS A 70 8.85 -31.31 -9.03
N ILE A 71 8.37 -30.23 -9.66
CA ILE A 71 8.62 -28.85 -9.25
C ILE A 71 7.35 -28.33 -8.60
N ARG A 72 7.42 -28.07 -7.29
CA ARG A 72 6.39 -27.29 -6.62
C ARG A 72 6.63 -25.83 -6.97
N VAL A 73 5.74 -25.27 -7.77
CA VAL A 73 5.68 -23.82 -7.95
C VAL A 73 4.92 -23.31 -6.75
N VAL A 74 5.66 -22.95 -5.70
CA VAL A 74 5.11 -22.04 -4.71
C VAL A 74 4.78 -20.81 -5.55
N SER A 75 3.49 -20.47 -5.71
CA SER A 75 3.14 -19.15 -6.24
C SER A 75 4.07 -18.19 -5.50
N SER A 76 4.93 -17.47 -6.21
CA SER A 76 5.62 -16.34 -5.59
C SER A 76 4.49 -15.56 -4.92
N ASN A 77 4.40 -15.56 -3.59
CA ASN A 77 3.24 -15.01 -2.91
C ASN A 77 3.16 -13.56 -3.36
N ILE A 78 2.22 -13.27 -4.26
CA ILE A 78 2.03 -11.94 -4.79
C ILE A 78 1.53 -11.15 -3.59
N LEU A 79 2.42 -10.35 -3.02
CA LEU A 79 2.09 -9.53 -1.87
C LEU A 79 1.06 -8.52 -2.35
N ARG A 80 -0.17 -8.59 -1.85
CA ARG A 80 -1.21 -7.62 -2.21
C ARG A 80 -0.96 -6.26 -1.55
N ASP A 81 -0.38 -6.31 -0.36
CA ASP A 81 0.13 -5.19 0.41
C ASP A 81 1.15 -5.70 1.44
N CYS A 82 1.66 -4.80 2.28
CA CYS A 82 2.68 -5.11 3.27
C CYS A 82 2.22 -6.07 4.37
N SER A 83 0.92 -6.27 4.57
CA SER A 83 0.41 -7.18 5.59
C SER A 83 0.48 -8.66 5.19
N ASP A 84 0.73 -8.95 3.90
CA ASP A 84 1.00 -10.31 3.43
C ASP A 84 2.46 -10.75 3.75
N LEU A 85 3.33 -9.82 4.19
CA LEU A 85 4.68 -10.14 4.68
C LEU A 85 4.60 -10.89 6.01
N GLN A 86 5.41 -11.96 6.13
CA GLN A 86 5.45 -12.76 7.35
C GLN A 86 6.12 -12.00 8.50
N PRO A 87 5.80 -12.34 9.78
CA PRO A 87 6.54 -11.83 10.92
C PRO A 87 8.05 -12.09 10.78
N GLY A 88 8.87 -11.08 11.08
CA GLY A 88 10.35 -11.16 10.97
C GLY A 88 10.93 -10.51 9.71
N HIS A 89 10.09 -9.99 8.81
CA HIS A 89 10.53 -9.04 7.79
C HIS A 89 10.85 -7.67 8.41
N TYR A 90 11.75 -6.92 7.78
CA TYR A 90 12.20 -5.60 8.23
C TYR A 90 11.51 -4.47 7.47
N ASP A 91 11.51 -3.27 8.05
CA ASP A 91 11.14 -2.05 7.35
C ASP A 91 11.94 -1.91 6.06
N GLY A 92 11.28 -1.54 4.97
CA GLY A 92 11.96 -1.42 3.68
C GLY A 92 11.01 -1.35 2.51
N ILE A 93 11.59 -1.33 1.32
CA ILE A 93 10.81 -1.27 0.08
C ILE A 93 10.55 -2.68 -0.42
N TYR A 94 9.29 -2.96 -0.67
CA TYR A 94 8.81 -4.21 -1.20
C TYR A 94 7.92 -3.96 -2.41
N GLU A 95 7.90 -4.93 -3.30
CA GLU A 95 7.01 -4.92 -4.43
C GLU A 95 5.68 -5.57 -4.04
N ILE A 96 4.58 -4.88 -4.33
CA ILE A 96 3.23 -5.36 -4.11
C ILE A 96 2.43 -5.30 -5.41
N LYS A 97 1.34 -6.07 -5.46
CA LYS A 97 0.40 -6.10 -6.57
C LYS A 97 -1.02 -6.25 -5.99
N PRO A 98 -1.71 -5.13 -5.77
CA PRO A 98 -3.10 -5.14 -5.33
C PRO A 98 -4.00 -5.84 -6.36
N GLU A 99 -5.11 -6.43 -5.90
CA GLU A 99 -6.03 -7.23 -6.74
C GLU A 99 -6.47 -6.49 -8.01
N ASN A 100 -6.84 -5.21 -7.89
CA ASN A 100 -7.34 -4.37 -8.97
C ASN A 100 -6.40 -3.18 -9.29
N GLY A 101 -5.10 -3.32 -9.03
CA GLY A 101 -4.12 -2.25 -9.24
C GLY A 101 -2.89 -2.72 -10.01
N PRO A 102 -2.00 -1.81 -10.46
CA PRO A 102 -0.73 -2.20 -11.06
C PRO A 102 0.23 -2.79 -10.00
N GLN A 103 1.27 -3.45 -10.47
CA GLN A 103 2.41 -3.82 -9.62
C GLN A 103 3.19 -2.55 -9.28
N MET A 104 3.58 -2.37 -8.02
CA MET A 104 4.23 -1.14 -7.55
C MET A 104 5.16 -1.41 -6.37
N ASN A 105 6.16 -0.54 -6.21
CA ASN A 105 7.02 -0.52 -5.03
C ASN A 105 6.40 0.36 -3.94
N VAL A 106 6.37 -0.14 -2.71
CA VAL A 106 5.89 0.57 -1.52
C VAL A 106 6.89 0.44 -0.39
N PHE A 107 6.91 1.42 0.51
CA PHE A 107 7.59 1.26 1.78
C PHE A 107 6.68 0.50 2.75
N CYS A 108 7.17 -0.64 3.25
CA CYS A 108 6.53 -1.41 4.30
C CYS A 108 7.15 -1.06 5.65
N ASP A 109 6.33 -0.60 6.57
CA ASP A 109 6.68 -0.49 7.98
C ASP A 109 6.26 -1.79 8.70
N MET A 110 7.28 -2.55 9.11
CA MET A 110 7.16 -3.84 9.78
C MET A 110 7.41 -3.73 11.30
N THR A 111 7.66 -2.52 11.80
CA THR A 111 8.06 -2.26 13.19
C THR A 111 6.91 -1.66 14.00
N THR A 112 6.20 -0.67 13.46
CA THR A 112 5.16 0.07 14.18
C THR A 112 3.90 -0.78 14.38
N ASP A 113 3.40 -0.83 15.62
CA ASP A 113 2.11 -1.44 15.96
C ASP A 113 1.90 -2.86 15.36
N GLY A 114 2.95 -3.71 15.49
CA GLY A 114 2.94 -5.08 14.97
C GLY A 114 3.21 -5.21 13.47
N GLY A 115 3.60 -4.13 12.79
CA GLY A 115 4.08 -4.14 11.41
C GLY A 115 3.02 -4.42 10.35
N GLY A 116 3.45 -4.62 9.10
CA GLY A 116 2.58 -4.91 7.97
C GLY A 116 1.84 -3.68 7.43
N TRP A 117 2.37 -2.48 7.68
CA TRP A 117 1.80 -1.23 7.21
C TRP A 117 2.37 -0.86 5.85
N THR A 118 1.49 -0.48 4.91
CA THR A 118 1.87 0.12 3.64
C THR A 118 1.84 1.62 3.76
N VAL A 119 3.00 2.28 3.63
CA VAL A 119 3.10 3.74 3.69
C VAL A 119 2.61 4.33 2.37
N VAL A 120 1.69 5.31 2.45
CA VAL A 120 1.06 5.95 1.29
C VAL A 120 1.40 7.43 1.15
N GLN A 121 1.87 8.06 2.23
CA GLN A 121 2.38 9.42 2.24
C GLN A 121 3.54 9.53 3.21
N ARG A 122 4.57 10.29 2.85
CA ARG A 122 5.70 10.57 3.73
C ARG A 122 6.27 11.98 3.52
N ARG A 123 6.49 12.71 4.62
CA ARG A 123 7.14 14.05 4.69
C ARG A 123 8.19 14.05 5.79
N PHE A 124 9.38 14.59 5.54
CA PHE A 124 10.46 14.77 6.52
C PHE A 124 11.59 15.74 6.13
N ASN A 125 11.67 16.20 4.88
CA ASN A 125 12.79 17.03 4.41
C ASN A 125 12.38 18.20 3.48
N GLY A 126 11.17 18.19 2.92
CA GLY A 126 10.68 19.24 2.03
C GLY A 126 11.34 19.29 0.66
N GLU A 127 11.97 18.19 0.21
CA GLU A 127 12.63 18.13 -1.11
C GLU A 127 11.65 18.15 -2.28
N ILE A 128 10.39 17.79 -2.04
CA ILE A 128 9.34 17.81 -3.06
C ILE A 128 8.17 18.70 -2.63
N GLU A 129 7.60 19.39 -3.61
CA GLU A 129 6.41 20.21 -3.41
C GLU A 129 5.16 19.33 -3.43
N PHE A 130 4.24 19.57 -2.49
CA PHE A 130 2.94 18.88 -2.41
C PHE A 130 1.79 19.75 -2.91
N MET A 131 2.05 20.99 -3.34
CA MET A 131 1.07 21.84 -4.02
C MET A 131 0.97 21.44 -5.50
N GLU A 132 0.50 20.21 -5.72
CA GLU A 132 0.43 19.56 -7.03
C GLU A 132 -1.02 19.44 -7.52
N GLY A 133 -1.19 19.29 -8.84
CA GLY A 133 -2.52 19.19 -9.48
C GLY A 133 -3.14 17.78 -9.44
N TRP A 134 -4.38 17.67 -9.91
CA TRP A 134 -5.20 16.45 -9.88
C TRP A 134 -4.48 15.24 -10.45
N ARG A 135 -3.88 15.41 -11.64
CA ARG A 135 -3.18 14.33 -12.35
C ARG A 135 -2.03 13.74 -11.53
N LYS A 136 -1.28 14.59 -10.82
CA LYS A 136 -0.15 14.18 -9.98
C LYS A 136 -0.63 13.44 -8.73
N TYR A 137 -1.66 13.95 -8.06
CA TYR A 137 -2.24 13.26 -6.91
C TYR A 137 -2.93 11.95 -7.28
N LYS A 138 -3.48 11.84 -8.50
CA LYS A 138 -3.99 10.60 -9.08
C LYS A 138 -2.89 9.56 -9.28
N GLU A 139 -1.86 9.90 -10.05
CA GLU A 139 -0.80 8.97 -10.47
C GLU A 139 0.22 8.67 -9.37
N GLY A 140 0.42 9.60 -8.43
CA GLY A 140 1.49 9.59 -7.45
C GLY A 140 2.70 10.43 -7.88
N PHE A 141 3.46 10.89 -6.90
CA PHE A 141 4.66 11.69 -7.11
C PHE A 141 5.63 11.56 -5.93
N GLY A 142 6.86 12.02 -6.16
CA GLY A 142 7.97 11.83 -5.22
C GLY A 142 8.67 10.51 -5.43
N ASN A 143 9.30 10.00 -4.37
CA ASN A 143 10.10 8.80 -4.42
C ASN A 143 9.85 7.96 -3.16
N VAL A 144 9.55 6.67 -3.31
CA VAL A 144 9.33 5.74 -2.19
C VAL A 144 10.57 5.60 -1.27
N TYR A 145 11.76 5.94 -1.76
CA TYR A 145 12.99 6.03 -0.98
C TYR A 145 13.12 7.36 -0.17
N SER A 146 12.24 8.34 -0.38
CA SER A 146 12.24 9.68 0.21
C SER A 146 10.80 10.13 0.55
N GLU A 147 10.47 11.41 0.36
CA GLU A 147 9.09 11.93 0.43
C GLU A 147 8.29 11.51 -0.80
N TYR A 148 7.00 11.18 -0.60
CA TYR A 148 6.10 10.84 -1.70
C TYR A 148 4.63 10.90 -1.31
N TRP A 149 3.79 10.95 -2.34
CA TRP A 149 2.39 10.56 -2.31
C TRP A 149 2.21 9.38 -3.25
N LEU A 150 1.65 8.26 -2.75
CA LEU A 150 1.58 7.01 -3.53
C LEU A 150 0.69 7.13 -4.77
N GLY A 151 -0.27 8.05 -4.78
CA GLY A 151 -1.25 8.22 -5.86
C GLY A 151 -2.62 7.69 -5.45
N ASN A 152 -3.67 8.46 -5.73
CA ASN A 152 -5.03 8.12 -5.34
C ASN A 152 -5.53 6.84 -6.03
N ASP A 153 -5.13 6.58 -7.28
CA ASP A 153 -5.44 5.31 -7.97
C ASP A 153 -4.84 4.11 -7.23
N ASN A 154 -3.59 4.25 -6.78
CA ASN A 154 -2.88 3.19 -6.07
C ASN A 154 -3.46 2.96 -4.67
N ILE A 155 -3.75 4.04 -3.94
CA ILE A 155 -4.39 3.96 -2.61
C ILE A 155 -5.76 3.31 -2.72
N HIS A 156 -6.59 3.74 -3.68
CA HIS A 156 -7.89 3.15 -3.99
C HIS A 156 -7.77 1.64 -4.24
N ALA A 157 -6.85 1.23 -5.14
CA ALA A 157 -6.64 -0.16 -5.48
C ALA A 157 -6.24 -1.04 -4.27
N ILE A 158 -5.48 -0.50 -3.31
CA ILE A 158 -5.10 -1.22 -2.08
C ILE A 158 -6.28 -1.34 -1.12
N VAL A 159 -6.99 -0.24 -0.85
CA VAL A 159 -8.03 -0.21 0.20
C VAL A 159 -9.37 -0.78 -0.22
N ARG A 160 -9.56 -1.05 -1.51
CA ARG A 160 -10.80 -1.63 -2.10
C ARG A 160 -10.66 -3.09 -2.50
N GLN A 161 -9.64 -3.78 -2.00
CA GLN A 161 -9.48 -5.23 -2.22
C GLN A 161 -10.62 -6.03 -1.58
N SER A 162 -11.01 -7.12 -2.25
CA SER A 162 -12.21 -7.89 -1.89
C SER A 162 -12.04 -8.57 -0.53
N GLY A 163 -13.03 -8.42 0.34
CA GLY A 163 -13.03 -9.08 1.66
C GLY A 163 -12.05 -8.50 2.68
N ARG A 164 -11.45 -7.33 2.42
CA ARG A 164 -10.56 -6.64 3.36
C ARG A 164 -11.14 -5.28 3.74
N LEU A 165 -11.09 -4.95 5.02
CA LEU A 165 -11.38 -3.61 5.52
C LEU A 165 -10.08 -3.02 6.03
N TYR A 166 -9.76 -1.81 5.60
CA TYR A 166 -8.52 -1.14 5.98
C TYR A 166 -8.76 -0.17 7.13
N LYS A 167 -7.69 0.04 7.89
CA LYS A 167 -7.49 1.13 8.83
C LYS A 167 -6.33 1.99 8.36
N VAL A 168 -6.27 3.22 8.87
CA VAL A 168 -5.19 4.16 8.60
C VAL A 168 -4.58 4.65 9.90
N ARG A 169 -3.26 4.89 9.86
CA ARG A 169 -2.49 5.52 10.93
C ARG A 169 -1.65 6.65 10.33
N ILE A 170 -1.62 7.78 11.03
CA ILE A 170 -0.82 8.95 10.70
C ILE A 170 0.14 9.15 11.87
N ASP A 171 1.43 8.92 11.64
CA ASP A 171 2.49 9.21 12.61
C ASP A 171 3.04 10.62 12.37
N LEU A 172 3.31 11.34 13.47
CA LEU A 172 3.70 12.74 13.49
C LEU A 172 4.93 12.93 14.37
N GLU A 173 5.89 13.76 13.92
CA GLU A 173 7.05 14.21 14.70
C GLU A 173 7.09 15.74 14.66
N ASP A 174 7.22 16.39 15.82
CA ASP A 174 7.43 17.84 15.91
C ASP A 174 8.91 18.21 15.79
N ASN A 175 9.23 19.50 15.91
CA ASN A 175 10.59 19.99 15.72
C ASN A 175 11.51 19.66 16.90
N GLU A 176 10.93 19.41 18.07
CA GLU A 176 11.58 19.01 19.30
C GLU A 176 11.80 17.50 19.40
N GLY A 177 11.23 16.73 18.47
CA GLY A 177 11.36 15.28 18.38
C GLY A 177 10.33 14.51 19.21
N PHE A 178 9.28 15.16 19.72
CA PHE A 178 8.15 14.46 20.30
C PHE A 178 7.33 13.78 19.21
N LEU A 179 6.74 12.64 19.57
CA LEU A 179 5.99 11.79 18.66
C LEU A 179 4.53 11.71 19.10
N ALA A 180 3.63 11.76 18.12
CA ALA A 180 2.22 11.45 18.32
C ALA A 180 1.67 10.71 17.10
N TYR A 181 0.49 10.11 17.27
CA TYR A 181 -0.20 9.48 16.16
C TYR A 181 -1.71 9.66 16.23
N ALA A 182 -2.35 9.60 15.07
CA ALA A 182 -3.79 9.49 14.89
C ALA A 182 -4.09 8.23 14.08
N ALA A 183 -4.97 7.37 14.57
CA ALA A 183 -5.38 6.13 13.92
C ALA A 183 -6.90 6.07 13.79
N TYR A 184 -7.40 5.51 12.69
CA TYR A 184 -8.82 5.40 12.42
C TYR A 184 -9.17 3.97 11.99
N SER A 185 -10.20 3.40 12.63
CA SER A 185 -10.57 1.97 12.50
C SER A 185 -11.14 1.57 11.12
N LYS A 186 -11.45 2.55 10.28
CA LYS A 186 -11.90 2.37 8.90
C LYS A 186 -11.20 3.40 8.03
N PHE A 187 -10.76 2.97 6.86
CA PHE A 187 -10.21 3.83 5.83
C PHE A 187 -10.53 3.23 4.47
N TYR A 188 -11.18 4.01 3.61
CA TYR A 188 -11.25 3.73 2.19
C TYR A 188 -11.22 5.05 1.41
N VAL A 189 -10.80 4.92 0.15
CA VAL A 189 -10.81 5.96 -0.86
C VAL A 189 -11.59 5.38 -2.02
N ASP A 190 -12.69 6.01 -2.42
CA ASP A 190 -13.46 5.56 -3.59
C ASP A 190 -12.72 5.88 -4.90
N SER A 191 -13.32 5.57 -6.04
CA SER A 191 -12.67 5.70 -7.35
C SER A 191 -12.70 7.15 -7.86
N GLU A 192 -12.00 7.40 -8.98
CA GLU A 192 -11.98 8.74 -9.60
C GLU A 192 -13.39 9.22 -10.00
N GLU A 193 -14.30 8.32 -10.40
CA GLU A 193 -15.69 8.66 -10.76
C GLU A 193 -16.46 9.32 -9.61
N THR A 194 -16.01 9.10 -8.38
CA THR A 194 -16.54 9.70 -7.15
C THR A 194 -15.50 10.59 -6.46
N ASN A 195 -14.58 11.16 -7.25
CA ASN A 195 -13.57 12.12 -6.79
C ASN A 195 -12.72 11.62 -5.61
N TYR A 196 -12.42 10.31 -5.56
CA TYR A 196 -11.65 9.70 -4.48
C TYR A 196 -12.22 9.98 -3.09
N THR A 197 -13.55 9.92 -2.94
CA THR A 197 -14.25 10.19 -1.67
C THR A 197 -13.64 9.39 -0.52
N LEU A 198 -13.33 10.09 0.59
CA LEU A 198 -12.81 9.48 1.81
C LEU A 198 -13.95 8.87 2.63
N GLY A 199 -13.74 7.67 3.15
CA GLY A 199 -14.45 7.27 4.34
C GLY A 199 -13.51 6.84 5.45
N ILE A 200 -13.75 7.41 6.62
CA ILE A 200 -12.89 7.27 7.78
C ILE A 200 -13.70 6.87 9.02
N GLY A 201 -13.11 6.02 9.86
CA GLY A 201 -13.77 5.39 10.99
C GLY A 201 -13.58 6.13 12.31
N GLN A 202 -13.77 5.39 13.40
CA GLN A 202 -13.57 5.90 14.75
C GLN A 202 -12.09 6.19 15.00
N TYR A 203 -11.83 7.35 15.59
CA TYR A 203 -10.51 7.79 15.99
C TYR A 203 -9.97 7.05 17.23
N SER A 204 -8.65 6.88 17.26
CA SER A 204 -7.86 6.60 18.45
C SER A 204 -6.45 7.18 18.27
N GLY A 205 -5.73 7.44 19.35
CA GLY A 205 -4.34 7.89 19.30
C GLY A 205 -4.01 8.95 20.32
N THR A 206 -2.84 9.56 20.16
CA THR A 206 -2.28 10.57 21.08
C THR A 206 -2.24 11.98 20.49
N ALA A 207 -2.46 12.13 19.18
CA ALA A 207 -2.41 13.43 18.49
C ALA A 207 -3.73 14.23 18.57
N GLY A 208 -4.77 13.69 19.20
CA GLY A 208 -6.15 14.14 19.00
C GLY A 208 -6.63 13.95 17.54
N ASP A 209 -7.90 14.23 17.30
CA ASP A 209 -8.56 14.01 16.02
C ASP A 209 -8.71 15.31 15.21
N SER A 210 -7.82 15.53 14.24
CA SER A 210 -7.91 16.67 13.32
C SER A 210 -8.66 16.36 12.01
N MET A 211 -9.29 15.18 11.89
CA MET A 211 -10.05 14.80 10.69
C MET A 211 -11.56 14.71 10.91
N THR A 212 -12.04 14.38 12.11
CA THR A 212 -13.49 14.14 12.32
C THR A 212 -14.12 14.83 13.52
N ASP A 213 -13.34 15.28 14.50
CA ASP A 213 -13.84 15.82 15.79
C ASP A 213 -14.21 17.32 15.75
N PHE A 214 -14.34 17.91 14.56
CA PHE A 214 -14.77 19.29 14.39
C PHE A 214 -16.16 19.33 13.75
N ASP A 215 -17.13 19.79 14.54
CA ASP A 215 -18.53 19.92 14.12
C ASP A 215 -18.65 20.66 12.78
N ASN A 216 -19.40 20.08 11.85
CA ASN A 216 -19.62 20.56 10.47
C ASN A 216 -18.36 20.63 9.57
N GLU A 217 -17.18 20.24 10.05
CA GLU A 217 -15.93 20.24 9.27
C GLU A 217 -15.28 18.85 9.22
N SER A 218 -16.08 17.80 9.47
CA SER A 218 -15.63 16.41 9.37
C SER A 218 -15.19 16.12 7.93
N LEU A 219 -14.01 15.50 7.79
CA LEU A 219 -13.50 15.09 6.49
C LEU A 219 -14.11 13.76 6.02
N ASN A 220 -14.89 13.08 6.88
CA ASN A 220 -15.54 11.83 6.52
C ASN A 220 -16.63 12.06 5.46
N GLY A 221 -16.53 11.35 4.33
CA GLY A 221 -17.41 11.53 3.19
C GLY A 221 -17.01 12.67 2.25
N MET A 222 -15.91 13.38 2.52
CA MET A 222 -15.44 14.47 1.66
C MET A 222 -14.72 13.92 0.42
N MET A 223 -14.87 14.65 -0.68
CA MET A 223 -14.17 14.39 -1.93
C MET A 223 -12.76 14.96 -1.87
N PHE A 224 -11.85 14.41 -2.68
CA PHE A 224 -10.48 14.93 -2.77
C PHE A 224 -10.48 16.20 -3.61
N SER A 225 -9.71 17.22 -3.21
CA SER A 225 -9.61 18.50 -3.92
C SER A 225 -8.14 18.89 -4.14
N THR A 226 -7.84 19.41 -5.34
CA THR A 226 -6.54 19.97 -5.74
C THR A 226 -6.73 21.41 -6.22
N TRP A 227 -5.65 22.16 -6.48
CA TRP A 227 -5.75 23.56 -6.91
C TRP A 227 -6.42 23.74 -8.29
N ASP A 228 -6.43 22.67 -9.10
CA ASP A 228 -7.01 22.61 -10.45
C ASP A 228 -8.34 21.83 -10.51
N ARG A 229 -8.82 21.29 -9.37
CA ARG A 229 -10.10 20.59 -9.27
C ARG A 229 -10.69 20.76 -7.87
N ASP A 230 -11.68 21.64 -7.78
CA ASP A 230 -12.39 21.95 -6.57
C ASP A 230 -13.59 21.01 -6.35
N ASN A 231 -13.54 20.22 -5.28
CA ASN A 231 -14.62 19.33 -4.85
C ASN A 231 -14.89 19.46 -3.33
N ASP A 232 -14.47 20.57 -2.71
CA ASP A 232 -14.66 20.80 -1.28
C ASP A 232 -16.06 21.36 -0.95
N ASP A 233 -16.43 21.38 0.34
CA ASP A 233 -17.74 21.86 0.82
C ASP A 233 -17.64 23.29 1.37
N SER A 234 -16.80 24.12 0.74
CA SER A 234 -16.56 25.51 1.12
C SER A 234 -16.99 26.48 0.03
N ASP A 235 -17.28 27.73 0.40
CA ASP A 235 -17.41 28.84 -0.54
C ASP A 235 -16.03 29.31 -1.07
N TYR A 236 -14.93 28.83 -0.48
CA TYR A 236 -13.56 29.13 -0.86
C TYR A 236 -12.89 27.90 -1.48
N HIS A 237 -11.90 28.12 -2.36
CA HIS A 237 -11.11 27.01 -2.85
C HIS A 237 -10.07 26.56 -1.81
N CYS A 238 -10.38 25.53 -1.02
CA CYS A 238 -9.59 25.13 0.14
C CYS A 238 -8.18 24.67 -0.22
N SER A 239 -8.02 23.97 -1.34
CA SER A 239 -6.69 23.52 -1.79
C SER A 239 -5.73 24.68 -2.07
N VAL A 240 -6.25 25.79 -2.61
CA VAL A 240 -5.50 27.03 -2.83
C VAL A 240 -5.22 27.73 -1.50
N MET A 241 -6.21 27.83 -0.63
CA MET A 241 -6.09 28.49 0.68
C MET A 241 -5.08 27.79 1.60
N LYS A 242 -5.08 26.44 1.59
CA LYS A 242 -4.22 25.57 2.39
C LYS A 242 -2.93 25.16 1.69
N ALA A 243 -2.71 25.62 0.45
CA ALA A 243 -1.54 25.32 -0.37
C ALA A 243 -1.19 23.81 -0.42
N SER A 244 -2.21 22.98 -0.62
CA SER A 244 -2.11 21.51 -0.56
C SER A 244 -3.31 20.86 -1.22
N ALA A 245 -3.28 19.53 -1.38
CA ALA A 245 -4.44 18.75 -1.77
C ALA A 245 -4.84 17.80 -0.66
N TRP A 246 -6.14 17.66 -0.43
CA TRP A 246 -6.70 16.86 0.66
C TRP A 246 -8.19 16.59 0.43
N TRP A 247 -8.77 15.78 1.32
CA TRP A 247 -10.22 15.64 1.45
C TRP A 247 -10.77 16.80 2.26
N PHE A 248 -10.85 17.99 1.64
CA PHE A 248 -11.30 19.20 2.34
C PHE A 248 -12.82 19.22 2.51
N ASN A 249 -13.26 19.71 3.67
CA ASN A 249 -14.59 20.22 3.95
C ASN A 249 -14.51 21.77 3.88
N ASP A 250 -14.86 22.51 4.94
CA ASP A 250 -14.71 23.98 5.04
C ASP A 250 -13.69 24.42 6.13
N CYS A 251 -12.37 24.28 5.97
CA CYS A 251 -11.63 23.45 5.03
C CYS A 251 -11.16 22.17 5.74
N SER A 252 -10.10 22.27 6.54
CA SER A 252 -9.61 21.17 7.38
C SER A 252 -8.87 21.69 8.61
N ARG A 253 -8.73 20.81 9.60
CA ARG A 253 -7.94 21.03 10.83
C ARG A 253 -6.63 20.27 10.86
N GLY A 254 -6.39 19.38 9.90
CA GLY A 254 -5.11 18.77 9.63
C GLY A 254 -4.71 19.04 8.19
N ASN A 255 -3.41 19.24 7.95
CA ASN A 255 -2.86 19.44 6.62
C ASN A 255 -1.48 18.79 6.52
N ILE A 256 -1.43 17.46 6.39
CA ILE A 256 -0.15 16.74 6.28
C ILE A 256 0.51 16.89 4.90
N ASN A 257 -0.23 17.39 3.91
CA ASN A 257 0.24 17.71 2.56
C ASN A 257 0.60 19.20 2.39
N GLY A 258 0.65 19.96 3.49
CA GLY A 258 0.96 21.38 3.49
C GLY A 258 2.37 21.70 3.01
N LEU A 259 2.64 23.00 2.95
CA LEU A 259 3.97 23.55 2.70
C LEU A 259 4.93 23.09 3.78
N TYR A 260 6.02 22.46 3.36
CA TYR A 260 7.08 22.07 4.27
C TYR A 260 7.96 23.29 4.53
N THR A 261 7.84 23.88 5.72
CA THR A 261 8.64 25.04 6.10
C THR A 261 9.76 24.70 7.08
N GLY A 262 9.93 23.42 7.42
CA GLY A 262 10.84 22.98 8.48
C GLY A 262 10.52 23.67 9.80
N HIS A 263 11.46 24.48 10.29
CA HIS A 263 11.29 25.28 11.50
C HIS A 263 10.68 26.67 11.25
N ALA A 264 10.52 27.07 9.98
CA ALA A 264 10.05 28.41 9.64
C ALA A 264 8.52 28.51 9.75
N TYR A 265 8.03 29.63 10.24
CA TYR A 265 6.61 29.93 10.33
C TYR A 265 6.10 30.55 9.02
N VAL A 266 4.95 30.10 8.50
CA VAL A 266 4.27 30.78 7.38
C VAL A 266 3.57 32.02 7.92
N VAL A 267 4.24 33.17 7.84
CA VAL A 267 3.71 34.45 8.33
C VAL A 267 2.36 34.76 7.68
N GLY A 268 1.32 34.92 8.51
CA GLY A 268 -0.05 35.28 8.10
C GLY A 268 -0.94 34.11 7.69
N TYR A 269 -0.39 32.92 7.38
CA TYR A 269 -1.15 31.75 6.92
C TYR A 269 -0.58 30.44 7.49
N PRO A 270 -0.52 30.27 8.83
CA PRO A 270 0.16 29.14 9.46
C PRO A 270 -0.48 27.78 9.15
N ASP A 271 -1.76 27.77 8.81
CA ASP A 271 -2.55 26.61 8.41
C ASP A 271 -2.19 26.08 7.00
N ARG A 272 -1.33 26.78 6.25
CA ARG A 272 -0.71 26.25 5.03
C ARG A 272 0.44 25.29 5.30
N SER A 273 1.02 25.32 6.50
CA SER A 273 2.13 24.43 6.86
C SER A 273 1.67 22.99 7.08
N VAL A 274 2.63 22.06 7.09
CA VAL A 274 2.39 20.68 7.50
C VAL A 274 1.99 20.66 8.96
N HIS A 275 0.70 20.51 9.31
CA HIS A 275 0.25 20.65 10.70
C HIS A 275 -0.86 19.67 11.10
N TRP A 276 -1.05 19.54 12.42
CA TRP A 276 -2.11 18.77 13.06
C TRP A 276 -2.69 19.54 14.25
N LYS A 277 -3.85 20.18 14.07
CA LYS A 277 -4.38 21.18 15.01
C LYS A 277 -4.56 20.68 16.44
N THR A 278 -5.07 19.47 16.61
CA THR A 278 -5.36 18.91 17.93
C THR A 278 -4.11 18.53 18.73
N TRP A 279 -2.92 18.54 18.12
CA TRP A 279 -1.66 18.23 18.80
C TRP A 279 -0.75 19.45 18.91
N GLN A 280 -0.39 20.05 17.78
CA GLN A 280 0.60 21.15 17.70
C GLN A 280 -0.01 22.44 17.12
N GLN A 281 -1.34 22.55 17.12
CA GLN A 281 -2.05 23.68 16.50
C GLN A 281 -1.62 23.82 15.02
N PHE A 282 -1.22 25.03 14.62
CA PHE A 282 -0.73 25.32 13.27
C PHE A 282 0.80 25.39 13.19
N ASN A 283 1.52 24.79 14.16
CA ASN A 283 2.97 24.69 14.08
C ASN A 283 3.35 23.64 13.04
N SER A 284 4.32 23.98 12.19
CA SER A 284 4.82 23.06 11.17
C SER A 284 5.48 21.86 11.84
N LEU A 285 5.03 20.67 11.46
CA LEU A 285 5.58 19.40 11.87
C LEU A 285 6.84 19.10 11.06
N LYS A 286 7.75 18.36 11.71
CA LYS A 286 9.01 17.94 11.12
C LYS A 286 8.82 16.68 10.28
N LYS A 287 8.00 15.72 10.73
CA LYS A 287 7.70 14.53 9.92
C LYS A 287 6.23 14.16 10.00
N THR A 288 5.72 13.65 8.88
CA THR A 288 4.42 12.98 8.82
C THR A 288 4.53 11.72 7.99
N GLU A 289 3.86 10.67 8.41
CA GLU A 289 3.75 9.43 7.64
C GLU A 289 2.33 8.89 7.74
N MET A 290 1.64 8.78 6.61
CA MET A 290 0.32 8.14 6.52
C MET A 290 0.49 6.73 5.99
N LYS A 291 -0.05 5.74 6.71
CA LYS A 291 0.07 4.32 6.37
C LYS A 291 -1.21 3.56 6.63
N ILE A 292 -1.43 2.55 5.79
CA ILE A 292 -2.67 1.76 5.76
C ILE A 292 -2.35 0.28 5.97
N LYS A 293 -3.29 -0.42 6.60
CA LYS A 293 -3.20 -1.86 6.82
C LYS A 293 -4.63 -2.43 6.94
N PRO A 294 -4.89 -3.68 6.56
CA PRO A 294 -6.13 -4.35 6.92
C PRO A 294 -6.34 -4.38 8.45
N ASN A 295 -7.61 -4.40 8.85
CA ASN A 295 -8.01 -4.62 10.25
C ASN A 295 -7.62 -6.00 10.75
#